data_AF-A0A353B617-F1
#
_entry.id   AF-A0A353B617-F1
#
_cell.length_a   1.000
_cell.length_b   1.000
_cell.length_c   1.000
_cell.angle_alpha   90.00
_cell.angle_beta   90.00
_cell.angle_gamma   90.00
#
_symmetry.space_group_name_H-M   'P 1'
#
loop_
_entity.id
_entity.type
_entity.pdbx_description
1 polymer ?
#
loop_
_entity_poly.entity_id
_entity_poly.type
_entity_poly.pdbx_seq_one_letter_code
_entity_poly.pdbx_strand_id
1 'polypeptide(L)'
;EMAPKGETRTDWRKRPLSTAQLDYAAIDVLHLPELLDVLTEQLTATGRLDWLTDELSRRQAALLETQRQEGWYRLSGVQSLHGKQLAIVRELWLWRDQRAQQKNLPPRRVLRDDLIVELARRGVSDIKRIGQIRGLHHPGFQRFLPDIARAVARGAKATQAPETPWSGRNKQPRPPALLKQFLTAAMSYLCRTHNIAPAIVGTSDDVGRLATYWLNESVIAESDDEFPNLLKGWRADLVGRPMHRIFKGEQALRVVDPDNEMPLGLCDVGE
;
A
#
# COMPACT_ATOMS: atom_id res chain seq x y z
N GLU A 1 17.15 30.02 8.21
CA GLU A 1 16.24 30.72 7.26
C GLU A 1 15.17 29.77 6.77
N MET A 2 13.98 30.29 6.44
CA MET A 2 12.85 29.49 5.97
C MET A 2 13.10 29.04 4.52
N ALA A 3 13.00 27.73 4.24
CA ALA A 3 13.23 27.18 2.91
C ALA A 3 12.32 27.87 1.86
N PRO A 4 12.87 28.42 0.76
CA PRO A 4 12.07 29.08 -0.27
C PRO A 4 11.19 28.05 -1.00
N LYS A 5 9.86 28.18 -0.85
CA LYS A 5 8.87 27.42 -1.63
C LYS A 5 8.85 27.95 -3.08
N GLY A 6 9.75 27.46 -3.93
CA GLY A 6 9.85 27.96 -5.31
C GLY A 6 9.96 26.89 -6.40
N GLU A 7 10.80 25.87 -6.20
CA GLU A 7 11.33 25.11 -7.35
C GLU A 7 10.91 23.63 -7.40
N THR A 8 10.03 23.16 -6.50
CA THR A 8 9.58 21.76 -6.45
C THR A 8 8.93 21.28 -7.76
N ARG A 9 8.41 22.19 -8.59
CA ARG A 9 7.68 21.88 -9.84
C ARG A 9 8.29 22.52 -11.10
N THR A 10 9.53 23.00 -11.05
CA THR A 10 10.20 23.55 -12.24
C THR A 10 10.86 22.47 -13.09
N ASP A 11 11.21 22.79 -14.35
CA ASP A 11 11.83 21.82 -15.25
C ASP A 11 13.30 21.61 -14.89
N TRP A 12 13.57 20.61 -14.06
CA TRP A 12 14.90 20.19 -13.62
C TRP A 12 15.80 19.63 -14.73
N ARG A 13 15.28 19.47 -15.95
CA ARG A 13 16.06 19.03 -17.11
C ARG A 13 16.66 20.21 -17.89
N LYS A 14 16.15 21.43 -17.71
CA LYS A 14 16.67 22.62 -18.41
C LYS A 14 18.12 22.88 -17.99
N ARG A 15 18.95 23.31 -18.95
CA ARG A 15 20.34 23.73 -18.69
C ARG A 15 20.63 25.10 -19.31
N PRO A 16 21.42 25.96 -18.64
CA PRO A 16 21.90 25.81 -17.25
C PRO A 16 20.74 25.86 -16.24
N LEU A 17 20.95 25.33 -15.03
CA LEU A 17 20.00 25.49 -13.93
C LEU A 17 20.00 26.97 -13.48
N SER A 18 18.85 27.46 -13.00
CA SER A 18 18.80 28.79 -12.38
C SER A 18 19.46 28.78 -11.00
N THR A 19 19.89 29.94 -10.52
CA THR A 19 20.41 30.10 -9.15
C THR A 19 19.37 29.64 -8.11
N ALA A 20 18.10 29.97 -8.31
CA ALA A 20 17.01 29.52 -7.44
C ALA A 20 16.89 27.99 -7.36
N GLN A 21 17.08 27.27 -8.48
CA GLN A 21 17.08 25.80 -8.49
C GLN A 21 18.29 25.23 -7.74
N LEU A 22 19.48 25.86 -7.87
CA LEU A 22 20.67 25.44 -7.15
C LEU A 22 20.50 25.64 -5.64
N ASP A 23 20.03 26.81 -5.21
CA ASP A 23 19.79 27.13 -3.81
C ASP A 23 18.74 26.20 -3.20
N TYR A 24 17.63 25.98 -3.91
CA TYR A 24 16.60 25.03 -3.48
C TYR A 24 17.15 23.61 -3.29
N ALA A 25 17.91 23.10 -4.28
CA ALA A 25 18.48 21.76 -4.21
C ALA A 25 19.51 21.61 -3.08
N ALA A 26 20.29 22.67 -2.78
CA ALA A 26 21.22 22.67 -1.67
C ALA A 26 20.50 22.61 -0.32
N ILE A 27 19.43 23.41 -0.14
CA ILE A 27 18.65 23.47 1.10
C ILE A 27 17.99 22.11 1.43
N ASP A 28 17.56 21.35 0.43
CA ASP A 28 16.95 20.01 0.62
C ASP A 28 17.88 19.01 1.31
N VAL A 29 19.21 19.23 1.31
CA VAL A 29 20.21 18.34 1.92
C VAL A 29 21.04 18.99 3.02
N LEU A 30 21.13 20.32 3.05
CA LEU A 30 22.02 21.08 3.93
C LEU A 30 21.83 20.75 5.42
N HIS A 31 20.57 20.62 5.84
CA HIS A 31 20.20 20.42 7.26
C HIS A 31 19.95 18.95 7.64
N LEU A 32 20.06 18.01 6.69
CA LEU A 32 19.76 16.61 6.96
C LEU A 32 20.71 15.95 7.99
N PRO A 33 22.03 16.25 8.02
CA PRO A 33 22.92 15.69 9.05
C PRO A 33 22.56 16.14 10.47
N GLU A 34 22.35 17.45 10.67
CA GLU A 34 21.95 18.00 11.97
C GLU A 34 20.59 17.45 12.41
N LEU A 35 19.64 17.34 11.48
CA LEU A 35 18.34 16.74 11.75
C LEU A 35 18.47 15.25 12.13
N LEU A 36 19.37 14.51 11.48
CA LEU A 36 19.64 13.11 11.80
C LEU A 36 20.18 12.97 13.23
N ASP A 37 21.11 13.83 13.65
CA ASP A 37 21.67 13.79 15.01
C ASP A 37 20.57 14.03 16.05
N VAL A 38 19.78 15.10 15.87
CA VAL A 38 18.67 15.45 16.78
C VAL A 38 17.62 14.34 16.86
N LEU A 39 17.24 13.74 15.73
CA LEU A 39 16.24 12.67 15.71
C LEU A 39 16.80 11.37 16.32
N THR A 40 18.08 11.06 16.08
CA THR A 40 18.76 9.89 16.67
C THR A 40 18.81 10.00 18.18
N GLU A 41 19.15 11.18 18.72
CA GLU A 41 19.16 11.42 20.17
C GLU A 41 17.77 11.21 20.78
N GLN A 42 16.72 11.76 20.17
CA GLN A 42 15.34 11.59 20.64
C GLN A 42 14.87 10.13 20.61
N LEU A 43 15.23 9.39 19.55
CA LEU A 43 14.90 7.98 19.43
C LEU A 43 15.68 7.13 20.43
N THR A 44 16.94 7.46 20.70
CA THR A 44 17.75 6.78 21.70
C THR A 44 17.20 7.02 23.10
N ALA A 45 16.88 8.27 23.44
CA ALA A 45 16.29 8.63 24.73
C ALA A 45 14.94 7.94 25.00
N THR A 46 14.19 7.62 23.94
CA THR A 46 12.90 6.91 24.04
C THR A 46 13.02 5.39 23.87
N GLY A 47 14.21 4.84 23.63
CA GLY A 47 14.44 3.41 23.38
C GLY A 47 13.84 2.89 22.06
N ARG A 48 13.66 3.78 21.06
CA ARG A 48 12.98 3.50 19.78
C ARG A 48 13.92 3.47 18.58
N LEU A 49 15.23 3.56 18.79
CA LEU A 49 16.20 3.55 17.70
C LEU A 49 16.09 2.25 16.87
N ASP A 50 15.91 1.11 17.53
CA ASP A 50 15.72 -0.18 16.84
C ASP A 50 14.42 -0.22 16.05
N TRP A 51 13.36 0.47 16.50
CA TRP A 51 12.09 0.55 15.77
C TRP A 51 12.29 1.26 14.43
N LEU A 52 13.10 2.33 14.40
CA LEU A 52 13.45 3.02 13.16
C LEU A 52 14.20 2.08 12.20
N THR A 53 15.19 1.34 12.71
CA THR A 53 15.97 0.38 11.91
C THR A 53 15.08 -0.69 11.29
N ASP A 54 14.13 -1.23 12.06
CA ASP A 54 13.14 -2.19 11.57
C ASP A 54 12.23 -1.60 10.48
N GLU A 55 11.73 -0.38 10.69
CA GLU A 55 10.86 0.29 9.70
C GLU A 55 11.60 0.59 8.39
N LEU A 56 12.85 1.06 8.47
CA LEU A 56 13.67 1.35 7.30
C LEU A 56 13.96 0.07 6.52
N SER A 57 14.36 -1.00 7.21
CA SER A 57 14.65 -2.31 6.61
C SER A 57 13.42 -2.87 5.90
N ARG A 58 12.26 -2.81 6.56
CA ARG A 58 10.99 -3.25 6.00
C ARG A 58 10.58 -2.42 4.78
N ARG A 59 10.72 -1.09 4.86
CA ARG A 59 10.37 -0.20 3.75
C ARG A 59 11.28 -0.40 2.55
N GLN A 60 12.57 -0.63 2.78
CA GLN A 60 13.54 -0.96 1.73
C GLN A 60 13.21 -2.30 1.07
N ALA A 61 12.94 -3.34 1.86
CA ALA A 61 12.54 -4.65 1.35
C ALA A 61 11.27 -4.56 0.49
N ALA A 62 10.23 -3.85 0.97
CA ALA A 62 8.98 -3.66 0.23
C ALA A 62 9.16 -2.88 -1.09
N LEU A 63 10.09 -1.91 -1.12
CA LEU A 63 10.44 -1.18 -2.34
C LEU A 63 11.11 -2.09 -3.37
N LEU A 64 12.12 -2.86 -2.93
CA LEU A 64 12.83 -3.81 -3.79
C LEU A 64 11.89 -4.88 -4.35
N GLU A 65 10.98 -5.40 -3.52
CA GLU A 65 10.00 -6.39 -3.95
C GLU A 65 9.02 -5.80 -4.96
N THR A 66 8.55 -4.57 -4.73
CA THR A 66 7.70 -3.85 -5.69
C THR A 66 8.37 -3.65 -7.05
N GLN A 67 9.70 -3.48 -7.09
CA GLN A 67 10.42 -3.36 -8.35
C GLN A 67 10.59 -4.69 -9.10
N ARG A 68 10.55 -5.82 -8.39
CA ARG A 68 10.66 -7.18 -8.97
C ARG A 68 9.33 -7.70 -9.46
N GLN A 69 8.22 -7.32 -8.82
CA GLN A 69 6.90 -7.82 -9.13
C GLN A 69 6.23 -7.08 -10.28
N GLU A 70 5.41 -7.79 -11.05
CA GLU A 70 4.56 -7.18 -12.06
C GLU A 70 3.45 -6.35 -11.42
N GLY A 71 3.28 -5.09 -11.84
CA GLY A 71 2.30 -4.16 -11.25
C GLY A 71 0.87 -4.28 -11.78
N TRP A 72 0.54 -5.30 -12.57
CA TRP A 72 -0.76 -5.41 -13.25
C TRP A 72 -1.94 -5.52 -12.28
N TYR A 73 -1.73 -6.10 -11.10
CA TYR A 73 -2.74 -6.27 -10.07
C TYR A 73 -3.12 -4.94 -9.37
N ARG A 74 -2.32 -3.87 -9.54
CA ARG A 74 -2.56 -2.54 -8.96
C ARG A 74 -3.40 -1.63 -9.85
N LEU A 75 -3.76 -2.08 -11.06
CA LEU A 75 -4.57 -1.26 -11.96
C LEU A 75 -5.99 -1.11 -11.39
N SER A 76 -6.52 0.11 -11.51
CA SER A 76 -7.89 0.41 -11.06
C SER A 76 -8.90 -0.46 -11.82
N GLY A 77 -9.83 -1.09 -11.08
CA GLY A 77 -10.90 -1.92 -11.65
C GLY A 77 -10.56 -3.41 -11.87
N VAL A 78 -9.30 -3.82 -11.71
CA VAL A 78 -8.88 -5.23 -11.92
C VAL A 78 -9.52 -6.19 -10.91
N GLN A 79 -9.82 -5.73 -9.71
CA GLN A 79 -10.49 -6.54 -8.67
C GLN A 79 -11.87 -7.07 -9.09
N SER A 80 -12.50 -6.48 -10.12
CA SER A 80 -13.78 -6.96 -10.66
C SER A 80 -13.63 -8.10 -11.70
N LEU A 81 -12.40 -8.41 -12.10
CA LEU A 81 -12.09 -9.35 -13.17
C LEU A 81 -11.68 -10.70 -12.60
N HIS A 82 -11.96 -11.76 -13.34
CA HIS A 82 -11.72 -13.14 -12.90
C HIS A 82 -11.20 -14.02 -14.03
N GLY A 83 -10.50 -15.10 -13.67
CA GLY A 83 -10.08 -16.13 -14.61
C GLY A 83 -9.26 -15.57 -15.78
N LYS A 84 -9.71 -15.86 -17.01
CA LYS A 84 -9.07 -15.39 -18.25
C LYS A 84 -9.00 -13.87 -18.38
N GLN A 85 -9.91 -13.13 -17.76
CA GLN A 85 -9.88 -11.67 -17.82
C GLN A 85 -8.62 -11.13 -17.12
N LEU A 86 -8.21 -11.73 -15.99
CA LEU A 86 -6.96 -11.37 -15.31
C LEU A 86 -5.73 -11.70 -16.16
N ALA A 87 -5.75 -12.83 -16.88
CA ALA A 87 -4.69 -13.16 -17.82
C ALA A 87 -4.57 -12.14 -18.95
N ILE A 88 -5.70 -11.65 -19.48
CA ILE A 88 -5.72 -10.59 -20.49
C ILE A 88 -5.18 -9.27 -19.93
N VAL A 89 -5.55 -8.89 -18.70
CA VAL A 89 -5.00 -7.71 -18.04
C VAL A 89 -3.48 -7.79 -17.92
N ARG A 90 -2.96 -8.92 -17.45
CA ARG A 90 -1.52 -9.14 -17.29
C ARG A 90 -0.78 -8.96 -18.62
N GLU A 91 -1.27 -9.59 -19.70
CA GLU A 91 -0.68 -9.48 -21.04
C GLU A 91 -0.72 -8.06 -21.61
N LEU A 92 -1.84 -7.34 -21.41
CA LEU A 92 -1.97 -5.95 -21.82
C LEU A 92 -1.05 -5.03 -21.01
N TRP A 93 -0.91 -5.30 -19.72
CA TRP A 93 -0.01 -4.56 -18.83
C TRP A 93 1.45 -4.75 -19.27
N LEU A 94 1.89 -5.99 -19.53
CA LEU A 94 3.24 -6.31 -20.00
C LEU A 94 3.55 -5.60 -21.32
N TRP A 95 2.65 -5.67 -22.30
CA TRP A 95 2.81 -4.96 -23.56
C TRP A 95 2.92 -3.45 -23.36
N ARG A 96 2.05 -2.88 -22.53
CA ARG A 96 2.04 -1.44 -22.23
C ARG A 96 3.34 -1.01 -21.55
N ASP A 97 3.79 -1.78 -20.57
CA ASP A 97 4.98 -1.47 -19.77
C ASP A 97 6.25 -1.50 -20.63
N GLN A 98 6.42 -2.56 -21.43
CA GLN A 98 7.52 -2.65 -22.40
C GLN A 98 7.52 -1.45 -23.36
N ARG A 99 6.36 -1.04 -23.85
CA ARG A 99 6.23 0.09 -24.77
C ARG A 99 6.52 1.43 -24.08
N ALA A 100 6.08 1.58 -22.84
CA ALA A 100 6.32 2.75 -22.01
C ALA A 100 7.83 2.95 -21.77
N GLN A 101 8.54 1.87 -21.43
CA GLN A 101 9.99 1.86 -21.28
C GLN A 101 10.71 2.23 -22.59
N GLN A 102 10.37 1.57 -23.71
CA GLN A 102 10.96 1.86 -25.03
C GLN A 102 10.81 3.31 -25.47
N LYS A 103 9.72 3.97 -25.08
CA LYS A 103 9.42 5.35 -25.46
C LYS A 103 9.75 6.37 -24.38
N ASN A 104 10.21 5.91 -23.21
CA ASN A 104 10.41 6.73 -22.02
C ASN A 104 9.18 7.61 -21.72
N LEU A 105 8.00 6.97 -21.67
CA LEU A 105 6.72 7.60 -21.40
C LEU A 105 6.06 6.98 -20.18
N PRO A 106 5.27 7.73 -19.39
CA PRO A 106 4.42 7.13 -18.36
C PRO A 106 3.48 6.07 -18.98
N PRO A 107 3.32 4.88 -18.37
CA PRO A 107 2.50 3.79 -18.93
C PRO A 107 1.07 4.21 -19.30
N ARG A 108 0.43 5.04 -18.48
CA ARG A 108 -0.93 5.56 -18.74
C ARG A 108 -1.03 6.43 -20.00
N ARG A 109 0.07 7.02 -20.49
CA ARG A 109 0.09 7.71 -21.79
C ARG A 109 0.12 6.74 -22.97
N VAL A 110 0.61 5.52 -22.77
CA VAL A 110 0.59 4.47 -23.79
C VAL A 110 -0.81 3.85 -23.88
N LEU A 111 -1.38 3.42 -22.75
CA LEU A 111 -2.75 2.88 -22.68
C LEU A 111 -3.31 3.08 -21.27
N ARG A 112 -4.49 3.68 -21.16
CA ARG A 112 -5.12 3.97 -19.86
C ARG A 112 -5.61 2.69 -19.18
N ASP A 113 -5.67 2.72 -17.85
CA ASP A 113 -6.07 1.57 -17.03
C ASP A 113 -7.52 1.14 -17.30
N ASP A 114 -8.44 2.11 -17.47
CA ASP A 114 -9.85 1.86 -17.77
C ASP A 114 -10.03 1.08 -19.09
N LEU A 115 -9.19 1.39 -20.09
CA LEU A 115 -9.20 0.70 -21.38
C LEU A 115 -8.64 -0.72 -21.28
N ILE A 116 -7.61 -0.96 -20.45
CA ILE A 116 -7.11 -2.32 -20.18
C ILE A 116 -8.22 -3.17 -19.57
N VAL A 117 -8.93 -2.65 -18.57
CA VAL A 117 -10.03 -3.37 -17.91
C VAL A 117 -11.18 -3.63 -18.89
N GLU A 118 -11.55 -2.66 -19.72
CA GLU A 118 -12.60 -2.83 -20.74
C GLU A 118 -12.22 -3.86 -21.81
N LEU A 119 -10.96 -3.83 -22.29
CA LEU A 119 -10.42 -4.83 -23.22
C LEU A 119 -10.47 -6.24 -22.63
N ALA A 120 -10.06 -6.37 -21.37
CA ALA A 120 -10.08 -7.64 -20.64
C ALA A 120 -11.51 -8.15 -20.42
N ARG A 121 -12.45 -7.26 -20.09
CA ARG A 121 -13.86 -7.61 -19.88
C ARG A 121 -14.50 -8.12 -21.17
N ARG A 122 -14.23 -7.48 -22.32
CA ARG A 122 -14.72 -7.93 -23.63
C ARG A 122 -14.06 -9.22 -24.08
N GLY A 123 -12.74 -9.34 -23.88
CA GLY A 123 -11.97 -10.54 -24.22
C GLY A 123 -11.92 -10.89 -25.71
N VAL A 124 -12.22 -9.93 -26.59
CA VAL A 124 -12.23 -10.13 -28.05
C VAL A 124 -10.95 -9.58 -28.66
N SER A 125 -10.21 -10.41 -29.40
CA SER A 125 -8.95 -10.06 -30.07
C SER A 125 -9.11 -9.52 -31.50
N ASP A 126 -10.35 -9.31 -31.96
CA ASP A 126 -10.61 -8.74 -33.28
C ASP A 126 -10.25 -7.25 -33.34
N ILE A 127 -9.37 -6.89 -34.27
CA ILE A 127 -8.84 -5.53 -34.41
C ILE A 127 -9.94 -4.49 -34.65
N LYS A 128 -10.96 -4.81 -35.47
CA LYS A 128 -12.06 -3.89 -35.77
C LYS A 128 -12.91 -3.64 -34.52
N ARG A 129 -13.25 -4.70 -33.78
CA ARG A 129 -14.02 -4.61 -32.53
C ARG A 129 -13.25 -3.87 -31.43
N ILE A 130 -11.94 -4.07 -31.34
CA ILE A 130 -11.07 -3.31 -30.41
C ILE A 130 -11.08 -1.82 -30.78
N GLY A 131 -10.93 -1.47 -32.07
CA GLY A 131 -10.94 -0.09 -32.54
C GLY A 131 -12.26 0.66 -32.29
N GLN A 132 -13.36 -0.06 -32.12
CA GLN A 132 -14.68 0.51 -31.78
C GLN A 132 -14.84 0.84 -30.29
N ILE A 133 -13.91 0.44 -29.43
CA ILE A 133 -13.95 0.79 -28.00
C ILE A 133 -13.76 2.30 -27.86
N ARG A 134 -14.65 2.95 -27.09
CA ARG A 134 -14.56 4.38 -26.80
C ARG A 134 -13.21 4.68 -26.13
N GLY A 135 -12.42 5.58 -26.72
CA GLY A 135 -11.06 5.89 -26.28
C GLY A 135 -9.95 5.23 -27.12
N LEU A 136 -10.24 4.16 -27.88
CA LEU A 136 -9.32 3.52 -28.81
C LEU A 136 -9.55 3.89 -30.29
N HIS A 137 -10.62 4.63 -30.59
CA HIS A 137 -10.91 5.13 -31.95
C HIS A 137 -9.92 6.20 -32.45
N HIS A 138 -9.14 6.81 -31.55
CA HIS A 138 -8.24 7.90 -31.92
C HIS A 138 -7.15 7.40 -32.90
N PRO A 139 -6.84 8.14 -33.99
CA PRO A 139 -5.90 7.69 -35.03
C PRO A 139 -4.53 7.25 -34.50
N GLY A 140 -4.07 7.89 -33.41
CA GLY A 140 -2.83 7.54 -32.73
C GLY A 140 -2.74 6.09 -32.25
N PHE A 141 -3.88 5.42 -31.98
CA PHE A 141 -3.95 4.03 -31.53
C PHE A 141 -4.03 3.01 -32.67
N GLN A 142 -4.37 3.41 -33.89
CA GLN A 142 -4.61 2.48 -35.02
C GLN A 142 -3.40 1.56 -35.26
N ARG A 143 -2.19 2.12 -35.20
CA ARG A 143 -0.92 1.37 -35.31
C ARG A 143 -0.66 0.37 -34.18
N PHE A 144 -1.34 0.51 -33.05
CA PHE A 144 -1.15 -0.32 -31.86
C PHE A 144 -2.25 -1.37 -31.69
N LEU A 145 -3.36 -1.26 -32.42
CA LEU A 145 -4.46 -2.24 -32.34
C LEU A 145 -4.00 -3.68 -32.64
N PRO A 146 -3.10 -3.95 -33.60
CA PRO A 146 -2.59 -5.32 -33.81
C PRO A 146 -1.83 -5.86 -32.60
N ASP A 147 -1.09 -5.02 -31.88
CA ASP A 147 -0.32 -5.45 -30.71
C ASP A 147 -1.23 -5.72 -29.52
N ILE A 148 -2.22 -4.83 -29.31
CA ILE A 148 -3.27 -4.97 -28.30
C ILE A 148 -4.07 -6.25 -28.56
N ALA A 149 -4.48 -6.48 -29.81
CA ALA A 149 -5.18 -7.70 -30.24
C ALA A 149 -4.37 -8.96 -29.91
N ARG A 150 -3.06 -8.94 -30.18
CA ARG A 150 -2.16 -10.06 -29.84
C ARG A 150 -2.06 -10.29 -28.33
N ALA A 151 -1.98 -9.23 -27.52
CA ALA A 151 -1.97 -9.34 -26.07
C ALA A 151 -3.29 -9.94 -25.53
N VAL A 152 -4.43 -9.46 -26.03
CA VAL A 152 -5.75 -10.04 -25.69
C VAL A 152 -5.83 -11.51 -26.08
N ALA A 153 -5.36 -11.87 -27.29
CA ALA A 153 -5.38 -13.25 -27.76
C ALA A 153 -4.49 -14.17 -26.90
N ARG A 154 -3.32 -13.71 -26.44
CA ARG A 154 -2.46 -14.48 -25.52
C ARG A 154 -3.14 -14.72 -24.19
N GLY A 155 -3.70 -13.68 -23.57
CA GLY A 155 -4.41 -13.81 -22.29
C GLY A 155 -5.66 -14.70 -22.39
N ALA A 156 -6.41 -14.62 -23.49
CA ALA A 156 -7.60 -15.45 -23.71
C ALA A 156 -7.27 -16.95 -23.88
N LYS A 157 -6.06 -17.27 -24.33
CA LYS A 157 -5.52 -18.63 -24.45
C LYS A 157 -4.90 -19.17 -23.16
N ALA A 158 -4.76 -18.36 -22.12
CA ALA A 158 -4.21 -18.80 -20.85
C ALA A 158 -5.06 -19.94 -20.27
N THR A 159 -4.39 -21.01 -19.87
CA THR A 159 -5.00 -22.20 -19.24
C THR A 159 -5.24 -21.99 -17.75
N GLN A 160 -4.41 -21.17 -17.11
CA GLN A 160 -4.52 -20.81 -15.70
C GLN A 160 -4.66 -19.30 -15.53
N ALA A 161 -5.46 -18.90 -14.55
CA ALA A 161 -5.55 -17.51 -14.15
C ALA A 161 -4.25 -17.12 -13.42
N PRO A 162 -3.73 -15.91 -13.64
CA PRO A 162 -2.61 -15.44 -12.85
C PRO A 162 -3.01 -15.32 -11.38
N GLU A 163 -2.07 -15.61 -10.48
CA GLU A 163 -2.26 -15.44 -9.05
C GLU A 163 -2.45 -13.95 -8.73
N THR A 164 -3.37 -13.64 -7.81
CA THR A 164 -3.59 -12.26 -7.37
C THR A 164 -3.36 -12.14 -5.86
N PRO A 165 -2.86 -10.99 -5.36
CA PRO A 165 -2.71 -10.78 -3.92
C PRO A 165 -4.03 -10.75 -3.13
N TRP A 166 -5.18 -10.70 -3.80
CA TRP A 166 -6.50 -10.78 -3.14
C TRP A 166 -7.19 -12.15 -3.32
N SER A 167 -6.56 -13.09 -4.04
CA SER A 167 -7.04 -14.46 -4.21
C SER A 167 -6.88 -15.23 -2.89
N GLY A 168 -7.80 -15.01 -1.95
CA GLY A 168 -7.76 -15.65 -0.62
C GLY A 168 -8.38 -14.77 0.47
N ARG A 169 -8.21 -13.45 0.36
CA ARG A 169 -8.74 -12.46 1.31
C ARG A 169 -10.26 -12.50 1.52
N ASN A 170 -11.01 -12.98 0.53
CA ASN A 170 -12.47 -13.08 0.61
C ASN A 170 -12.99 -14.41 1.17
N LYS A 171 -12.12 -15.38 1.49
CA LYS A 171 -12.56 -16.68 2.03
C LYS A 171 -12.69 -16.67 3.55
N GLN A 172 -11.98 -15.78 4.24
CA GLN A 172 -12.05 -15.70 5.70
C GLN A 172 -13.23 -14.82 6.14
N PRO A 173 -14.02 -15.27 7.14
CA PRO A 173 -15.08 -14.43 7.70
C PRO A 173 -14.49 -13.13 8.25
N ARG A 174 -15.10 -12.01 7.88
CA ARG A 174 -14.71 -10.69 8.39
C ARG A 174 -15.15 -10.56 9.84
N PRO A 175 -14.37 -9.88 10.70
CA PRO A 175 -14.79 -9.66 12.07
C PRO A 175 -16.04 -8.76 12.09
N PRO A 176 -16.91 -8.88 13.10
CA PRO A 176 -18.01 -7.95 13.30
C PRO A 176 -17.52 -6.49 13.25
N ALA A 177 -18.27 -5.62 12.56
CA ALA A 177 -17.86 -4.22 12.36
C ALA A 177 -17.63 -3.48 13.68
N LEU A 178 -18.48 -3.73 14.68
CA LEU A 178 -18.37 -3.16 16.01
C LEU A 178 -17.07 -3.60 16.72
N LEU A 179 -16.71 -4.88 16.62
CA LEU A 179 -15.46 -5.39 17.19
C LEU A 179 -14.24 -4.71 16.55
N LYS A 180 -14.25 -4.56 15.22
CA LYS A 180 -13.18 -3.86 14.51
C LYS A 180 -13.07 -2.39 14.95
N GLN A 181 -14.19 -1.69 15.09
CA GLN A 181 -14.22 -0.30 15.57
C GLN A 181 -13.67 -0.18 16.98
N PHE A 182 -14.11 -1.06 17.89
CA PHE A 182 -13.64 -1.11 19.27
C PHE A 182 -12.13 -1.37 19.35
N LEU A 183 -11.61 -2.39 18.65
CA LEU A 183 -10.17 -2.69 18.63
C LEU A 183 -9.36 -1.55 17.98
N THR A 184 -9.91 -0.84 17.00
CA THR A 184 -9.26 0.33 16.41
C THR A 184 -9.14 1.47 17.43
N ALA A 185 -10.17 1.68 18.26
CA ALA A 185 -10.13 2.63 19.36
C ALA A 185 -9.13 2.20 20.44
N ALA A 186 -9.09 0.91 20.82
CA ALA A 186 -8.13 0.35 21.77
C ALA A 186 -6.69 0.52 21.29
N MET A 187 -6.38 0.21 20.02
CA MET A 187 -5.08 0.48 19.42
C MET A 187 -4.74 1.97 19.50
N SER A 188 -5.70 2.85 19.15
CA SER A 188 -5.47 4.30 19.17
C SER A 188 -5.15 4.81 20.59
N TYR A 189 -5.82 4.26 21.61
CA TYR A 189 -5.52 4.53 23.01
C TYR A 189 -4.10 4.07 23.37
N LEU A 190 -3.73 2.82 23.10
CA LEU A 190 -2.39 2.28 23.36
C LEU A 190 -1.28 3.09 22.66
N CYS A 191 -1.54 3.54 21.43
CA CYS A 191 -0.61 4.40 20.70
C CYS A 191 -0.40 5.74 21.42
N ARG A 192 -1.48 6.36 21.91
CA ARG A 192 -1.40 7.65 22.62
C ARG A 192 -0.71 7.52 23.98
N THR A 193 -0.95 6.46 24.74
CA THR A 193 -0.25 6.21 26.02
C THR A 193 1.26 6.07 25.82
N HIS A 194 1.67 5.55 24.66
CA HIS A 194 3.07 5.45 24.28
C HIS A 194 3.56 6.62 23.42
N ASN A 195 2.82 7.73 23.30
CA ASN A 195 3.21 8.89 22.49
C ASN A 195 3.73 8.49 21.08
N ILE A 196 2.95 7.68 20.37
CA ILE A 196 3.20 7.30 18.98
C ILE A 196 1.95 7.50 18.14
N ALA A 197 2.13 7.97 16.91
CA ALA A 197 1.01 8.16 15.99
C ALA A 197 0.44 6.79 15.56
N PRO A 198 -0.88 6.55 15.68
CA PRO A 198 -1.50 5.27 15.28
C PRO A 198 -1.18 4.86 13.85
N ALA A 199 -1.05 5.82 12.93
CA ALA A 199 -0.74 5.57 11.53
C ALA A 199 0.64 4.94 11.28
N ILE A 200 1.59 5.06 12.23
CA ILE A 200 2.90 4.41 12.16
C ILE A 200 2.78 2.94 12.62
N VAL A 201 1.93 2.70 13.61
CA VAL A 201 1.68 1.37 14.16
C VAL A 201 0.88 0.51 13.19
N GLY A 202 -0.26 0.99 12.69
CA GLY A 202 -1.07 0.21 11.77
C GLY A 202 -2.34 0.92 11.31
N THR A 203 -2.97 0.32 10.30
CA THR A 203 -4.22 0.80 9.72
C THR A 203 -5.42 0.07 10.33
N SER A 204 -6.62 0.59 10.08
CA SER A 204 -7.85 -0.13 10.42
C SER A 204 -7.94 -1.48 9.69
N ASP A 205 -7.34 -1.63 8.50
CA ASP A 205 -7.29 -2.92 7.81
C ASP A 205 -6.40 -3.93 8.58
N ASP A 206 -5.27 -3.48 9.11
CA ASP A 206 -4.39 -4.32 9.94
C ASP A 206 -5.10 -4.80 11.21
N VAL A 207 -5.89 -3.93 11.86
CA VAL A 207 -6.75 -4.31 13.01
C VAL A 207 -7.78 -5.35 12.59
N GLY A 208 -8.41 -5.18 11.43
CA GLY A 208 -9.35 -6.16 10.88
C GLY A 208 -8.70 -7.52 10.63
N ARG A 209 -7.50 -7.53 10.03
CA ARG A 209 -6.71 -8.76 9.82
C ARG A 209 -6.35 -9.43 11.12
N LEU A 210 -5.91 -8.68 12.12
CA LEU A 210 -5.57 -9.21 13.44
C LEU A 210 -6.80 -9.81 14.15
N ALA A 211 -7.95 -9.15 14.09
CA ALA A 211 -9.19 -9.68 14.66
C ALA A 211 -9.63 -10.98 13.98
N THR A 212 -9.54 -11.08 12.64
CA THR A 212 -9.79 -12.33 11.91
C THR A 212 -8.83 -13.43 12.34
N TYR A 213 -7.54 -13.11 12.48
CA TYR A 213 -6.51 -14.06 12.92
C TYR A 213 -6.84 -14.65 14.30
N TRP A 214 -7.25 -13.83 15.26
CA TRP A 214 -7.63 -14.30 16.60
C TRP A 214 -8.95 -15.07 16.62
N LEU A 215 -9.96 -14.65 15.85
CA LEU A 215 -11.27 -15.33 15.81
C LEU A 215 -11.19 -16.72 15.18
N ASN A 216 -10.28 -16.90 14.21
CA ASN A 216 -10.16 -18.16 13.46
C ASN A 216 -9.05 -19.06 14.00
N GLU A 217 -8.38 -18.68 15.11
CA GLU A 217 -7.25 -19.39 15.70
C GLU A 217 -6.22 -19.82 14.65
N SER A 218 -5.93 -18.92 13.71
CA SER A 218 -5.14 -19.24 12.53
C SER A 218 -3.68 -19.52 12.92
N VAL A 219 -3.13 -20.63 12.43
CA VAL A 219 -1.71 -20.96 12.61
C VAL A 219 -0.96 -20.50 11.36
N ILE A 220 -0.43 -19.28 11.42
CA ILE A 220 0.33 -18.67 10.33
C ILE A 220 1.75 -18.41 10.85
N ALA A 221 2.77 -18.81 10.10
CA ALA A 221 4.16 -18.53 10.45
C ALA A 221 4.44 -17.01 10.39
N GLU A 222 5.28 -16.48 11.27
CA GLU A 222 5.60 -15.04 11.28
C GLU A 222 6.28 -14.57 9.97
N SER A 223 6.97 -15.49 9.28
CA SER A 223 7.58 -15.26 7.97
C SER A 223 6.56 -15.10 6.84
N ASP A 224 5.30 -15.44 7.05
CA ASP A 224 4.24 -15.30 6.06
C ASP A 224 3.79 -13.84 5.94
N ASP A 225 3.44 -13.42 4.72
CA ASP A 225 2.90 -12.09 4.42
C ASP A 225 1.48 -11.90 5.00
N GLU A 226 0.75 -13.00 5.19
CA GLU A 226 -0.57 -13.00 5.81
C GLU A 226 -0.50 -12.82 7.33
N PHE A 227 0.65 -13.05 7.96
CA PHE A 227 0.81 -12.86 9.41
C PHE A 227 0.52 -11.39 9.82
N PRO A 228 -0.31 -11.16 10.85
CA PRO A 228 -0.70 -9.80 11.25
C PRO A 228 0.51 -8.94 11.61
N ASN A 229 0.66 -7.80 10.94
CA ASN A 229 1.76 -6.87 11.20
C ASN A 229 1.78 -6.37 12.67
N LEU A 230 0.61 -6.21 13.28
CA LEU A 230 0.47 -5.79 14.67
C LEU A 230 1.00 -6.81 15.69
N LEU A 231 1.41 -7.99 15.24
CA LEU A 231 2.08 -9.02 16.04
C LEU A 231 3.57 -9.19 15.71
N LYS A 232 4.15 -8.33 14.85
CA LYS A 232 5.58 -8.39 14.46
C LYS A 232 6.42 -7.35 15.20
N GLY A 233 7.59 -7.75 15.70
CA GLY A 233 8.59 -6.86 16.31
C GLY A 233 8.01 -5.93 17.38
N TRP A 234 8.44 -4.67 17.39
CA TRP A 234 8.03 -3.67 18.39
C TRP A 234 6.52 -3.41 18.45
N ARG A 235 5.78 -3.63 17.35
CA ARG A 235 4.32 -3.48 17.34
C ARG A 235 3.62 -4.54 18.17
N ALA A 236 4.19 -5.74 18.23
CA ALA A 236 3.70 -6.83 19.05
C ALA A 236 3.70 -6.43 20.53
N ASP A 237 4.81 -5.85 20.99
CA ASP A 237 4.96 -5.40 22.37
C ASP A 237 4.07 -4.21 22.70
N LEU A 238 4.05 -3.21 21.82
CA LEU A 238 3.33 -1.96 22.07
C LEU A 238 1.80 -2.11 21.98
N VAL A 239 1.31 -2.89 21.00
CA VAL A 239 -0.13 -3.00 20.71
C VAL A 239 -0.60 -4.44 20.66
N GLY A 240 0.12 -5.34 19.98
CA GLY A 240 -0.33 -6.71 19.76
C GLY A 240 -0.73 -7.47 21.02
N ARG A 241 0.21 -7.60 21.98
CA ARG A 241 0.00 -8.32 23.24
C ARG A 241 -1.02 -7.60 24.15
N PRO A 242 -0.93 -6.29 24.42
CA PRO A 242 -1.93 -5.60 25.24
C PRO A 242 -3.34 -5.68 24.64
N MET A 243 -3.46 -5.50 23.32
CA MET A 243 -4.76 -5.56 22.65
C MET A 243 -5.34 -6.98 22.63
N HIS A 244 -4.50 -8.02 22.66
CA HIS A 244 -4.98 -9.40 22.81
C HIS A 244 -5.61 -9.65 24.18
N ARG A 245 -5.07 -9.07 25.27
CA ARG A 245 -5.68 -9.15 26.62
C ARG A 245 -7.06 -8.49 26.64
N ILE A 246 -7.18 -7.33 25.97
CA ILE A 246 -8.47 -6.65 25.78
C ILE A 246 -9.44 -7.54 24.97
N PHE A 247 -8.95 -8.16 23.88
CA PHE A 247 -9.74 -9.06 23.06
C PHE A 247 -10.24 -10.31 23.80
N LYS A 248 -9.42 -10.87 24.70
CA LYS A 248 -9.78 -12.01 25.57
C LYS A 248 -10.68 -11.62 26.75
N GLY A 249 -10.91 -10.32 26.96
CA GLY A 249 -11.69 -9.82 28.10
C GLY A 249 -10.95 -9.90 29.43
N GLU A 250 -9.62 -10.03 29.42
CA GLU A 250 -8.78 -9.97 30.63
C GLU A 250 -8.59 -8.52 31.10
N GLN A 251 -8.69 -7.57 30.17
CA GLN A 251 -8.63 -6.13 30.43
C GLN A 251 -9.80 -5.41 29.77
N ALA A 252 -10.35 -4.42 30.47
CA ALA A 252 -11.41 -3.55 29.96
C ALA A 252 -10.87 -2.14 29.70
N LEU A 253 -11.34 -1.55 28.61
CA LEU A 253 -11.14 -0.13 28.30
C LEU A 253 -12.36 0.65 28.78
N ARG A 254 -12.18 1.52 29.77
CA ARG A 254 -13.25 2.33 30.38
C ARG A 254 -13.01 3.82 30.21
N VAL A 255 -14.09 4.60 30.30
CA VAL A 255 -13.97 6.06 30.47
C VAL A 255 -13.55 6.32 31.92
N VAL A 256 -12.40 6.96 32.11
CA VAL A 256 -11.89 7.35 33.43
C VAL A 256 -12.35 8.75 33.78
N ASP A 257 -12.20 9.68 32.84
CA ASP A 257 -12.63 11.08 32.97
C ASP A 257 -13.01 11.63 31.59
N PRO A 258 -14.29 11.95 31.33
CA PRO A 258 -14.73 12.43 30.03
C PRO A 258 -14.18 13.81 29.65
N ASP A 259 -13.70 14.60 30.61
CA ASP A 259 -13.21 15.96 30.39
C ASP A 259 -11.69 16.01 30.10
N ASN A 260 -11.00 14.85 30.17
CA ASN A 260 -9.57 14.72 29.94
C ASN A 260 -9.24 14.57 28.43
N GLU A 261 -8.07 15.06 28.01
CA GLU A 261 -7.51 14.81 26.67
C GLU A 261 -7.32 13.31 26.39
N MET A 262 -7.05 12.53 27.43
CA MET A 262 -6.97 11.07 27.41
C MET A 262 -8.10 10.49 28.28
N PRO A 263 -9.34 10.39 27.78
CA PRO A 263 -10.49 10.07 28.61
C PRO A 263 -10.62 8.58 28.94
N LEU A 264 -9.81 7.73 28.31
CA LEU A 264 -9.88 6.27 28.46
C LEU A 264 -8.78 5.74 29.37
N GLY A 265 -9.01 4.59 29.99
CA GLY A 265 -8.03 3.86 30.79
C GLY A 265 -8.28 2.36 30.78
N LEU A 266 -7.24 1.58 31.08
CA LEU A 266 -7.33 0.12 31.25
C LEU A 266 -7.56 -0.26 32.71
N CYS A 267 -8.34 -1.30 32.92
CA CYS A 267 -8.44 -2.01 34.20
C CYS A 267 -8.49 -3.53 33.95
N ASP A 268 -7.99 -4.33 34.88
CA ASP A 268 -8.12 -5.78 34.81
C ASP A 268 -9.58 -6.18 35.09
N VAL A 269 -10.07 -7.19 34.38
CA VAL A 269 -11.45 -7.67 34.51
C VAL A 269 -11.46 -8.79 35.54
N GLY A 270 -12.04 -8.53 36.72
CA GLY A 270 -12.12 -9.50 37.82
C GLY A 270 -11.65 -8.98 39.18
N GLU A 271 -11.15 -7.75 39.24
CA GLU A 271 -11.02 -6.96 40.48
C GLU A 271 -12.25 -6.07 40.74
#